data_AF-A0A7X7WI67-F1
#
_entry.id   AF-A0A7X7WI67-F1
#
_cell.length_a   1.000
_cell.length_b   1.000
_cell.length_c   1.000
_cell.angle_alpha   90.00
_cell.angle_beta   90.00
_cell.angle_gamma   90.00
#
_symmetry.space_group_name_H-M   'P 1'
#
loop_
_entity.id
_entity.type
_entity.pdbx_description
1 polymer ?
#
loop_
_entity_poly.entity_id
_entity_poly.type
_entity_poly.pdbx_seq_one_letter_code
_entity_poly.pdbx_strand_id
1 'polypeptide(L)'
;MSIKNTEITGQIRKELEELTASIGKMMDVFRQIRQPIQESSDKVPTTTKQLERVTQQTEQATQKMLDIVESITNRESDIIKAVGQLKKTIQEGGVANNSGIEKLFSDIQANADANLNDTMVIMEALQFQDITSQQIEHAVSQLEDIDTKLKALLVTTGAKKDVSLADPVRKSRAFDPNANYAVDHTTHQQDVDELISNIRKP
;
A
#
# COMPACT_ATOMS: atom_id res chain seq x y z
N MET A 1 -45.39 -46.23 44.86
CA MET A 1 -44.23 -46.36 43.94
C MET A 1 -44.46 -45.73 42.57
N SER A 2 -45.67 -45.78 42.00
CA SER A 2 -45.95 -45.23 40.66
C SER A 2 -45.82 -43.69 40.55
N ILE A 3 -46.27 -42.92 41.55
CA ILE A 3 -46.24 -41.44 41.54
C ILE A 3 -44.81 -40.86 41.50
N LYS A 4 -43.88 -41.41 42.29
CA LYS A 4 -42.46 -41.02 42.29
C LYS A 4 -41.78 -41.26 40.94
N ASN A 5 -42.21 -42.28 40.21
CA ASN A 5 -41.63 -42.62 38.91
C ASN A 5 -42.06 -41.62 37.82
N THR A 6 -43.30 -41.14 37.87
CA THR A 6 -43.81 -40.07 36.99
C THR A 6 -43.12 -38.73 37.24
N GLU A 7 -42.82 -38.41 38.50
CA GLU A 7 -42.14 -37.18 38.92
C GLU A 7 -40.67 -37.15 38.46
N ILE A 8 -39.94 -38.27 38.62
CA ILE A 8 -38.58 -38.46 38.11
C ILE A 8 -38.54 -38.38 36.58
N THR A 9 -39.52 -38.99 35.91
CA THR A 9 -39.62 -38.94 34.43
C THR A 9 -39.87 -37.50 33.94
N GLY A 10 -40.66 -36.71 34.66
CA GLY A 10 -40.88 -35.29 34.37
C GLY A 10 -39.62 -34.43 34.55
N GLN A 11 -38.84 -34.67 35.60
CA GLN A 11 -37.56 -33.98 35.82
C GLN A 11 -36.52 -34.31 34.73
N ILE A 12 -36.37 -35.59 34.38
CA ILE A 12 -35.47 -36.02 33.31
C ILE A 12 -35.86 -35.38 31.98
N ARG A 13 -37.17 -35.29 31.68
CA ARG A 13 -37.66 -34.66 30.44
C ARG A 13 -37.33 -33.17 30.41
N LYS A 14 -37.49 -32.47 31.54
CA LYS A 14 -37.14 -31.05 31.67
C LYS A 14 -35.62 -30.83 31.50
N GLU A 15 -34.78 -31.65 32.13
CA GLU A 15 -33.33 -31.54 31.95
C GLU A 15 -32.89 -31.84 30.52
N LEU A 16 -33.51 -32.81 29.84
CA LEU A 16 -33.27 -33.07 28.42
C LEU A 16 -33.69 -31.90 27.52
N GLU A 17 -34.80 -31.23 27.83
CA GLU A 17 -35.24 -30.02 27.13
C GLU A 17 -34.24 -28.86 27.34
N GLU A 18 -33.76 -28.65 28.57
CA GLU A 18 -32.74 -27.64 28.90
C GLU A 18 -31.39 -27.93 28.24
N LEU A 19 -30.97 -29.21 28.19
CA LEU A 19 -29.75 -29.66 27.52
C LEU A 19 -29.86 -29.45 26.01
N THR A 20 -30.98 -29.85 25.40
CA THR A 20 -31.23 -29.68 23.96
C THR A 20 -31.25 -28.20 23.58
N ALA A 21 -31.88 -27.35 24.40
CA ALA A 21 -31.86 -25.91 24.21
C ALA A 21 -30.46 -25.31 24.34
N SER A 22 -29.65 -25.80 25.27
CA SER A 22 -28.25 -25.36 25.45
C SER A 22 -27.36 -25.78 24.28
N ILE A 23 -27.52 -27.01 23.77
CA ILE A 23 -26.84 -27.48 22.56
C ILE A 23 -27.22 -26.64 21.34
N GLY A 24 -28.50 -26.29 21.20
CA GLY A 24 -28.98 -25.38 20.15
C GLY A 24 -28.29 -24.02 20.19
N LYS A 25 -28.24 -23.38 21.37
CA LYS A 25 -27.53 -22.10 21.57
C LYS A 25 -26.04 -22.22 21.24
N MET A 26 -25.39 -23.32 21.65
CA MET A 26 -23.98 -23.56 21.35
C MET A 26 -23.72 -23.74 19.84
N MET A 27 -24.61 -24.43 19.14
CA MET A 27 -24.58 -24.58 17.67
C MET A 27 -24.72 -23.22 16.97
N ASP A 28 -25.60 -22.35 17.44
CA ASP A 28 -25.79 -21.01 16.88
C ASP A 28 -24.54 -20.12 17.09
N VAL A 29 -23.97 -20.13 18.30
CA VAL A 29 -22.71 -19.44 18.60
C VAL A 29 -21.57 -19.99 17.72
N PHE A 30 -21.48 -21.31 17.55
CA PHE A 30 -20.47 -21.92 16.68
C PHE A 30 -20.61 -21.49 15.21
N ARG A 31 -21.85 -21.41 14.69
CA ARG A 31 -22.11 -20.88 13.35
C ARG A 31 -21.71 -19.41 13.21
N GLN A 32 -21.98 -18.59 14.22
CA GLN A 32 -21.65 -17.17 14.23
C GLN A 32 -20.14 -16.91 14.34
N ILE A 33 -19.38 -17.80 14.98
CA ILE A 33 -17.91 -17.73 15.08
C ILE A 33 -17.22 -18.07 13.75
N ARG A 34 -17.75 -19.05 13.02
CA ARG A 34 -17.08 -19.65 11.86
C ARG A 34 -16.71 -18.63 10.78
N GLN A 35 -17.64 -17.74 10.44
CA GLN A 35 -17.45 -16.81 9.32
C GLN A 35 -16.41 -15.72 9.63
N PRO A 36 -16.46 -14.97 10.75
CA PRO A 36 -15.43 -14.00 11.12
C PRO A 36 -14.02 -14.59 11.23
N ILE A 37 -13.90 -15.81 11.78
CA ILE A 37 -12.59 -16.49 11.88
C ILE A 37 -12.07 -16.86 10.49
N GLN A 38 -12.93 -17.40 9.62
CA GLN A 38 -12.54 -17.75 8.26
C GLN A 38 -12.12 -16.50 7.47
N GLU A 39 -12.90 -15.43 7.54
CA GLU A 39 -12.58 -14.16 6.88
C GLU A 39 -11.28 -13.54 7.42
N SER A 40 -11.02 -13.62 8.73
CA SER A 40 -9.75 -13.20 9.33
C SER A 40 -8.57 -14.03 8.84
N SER A 41 -8.75 -15.37 8.83
CA SER A 41 -7.75 -16.32 8.34
C SER A 41 -7.37 -16.08 6.89
N ASP A 42 -8.31 -15.62 6.06
CA ASP A 42 -8.07 -15.35 4.65
C ASP A 42 -7.54 -13.93 4.42
N LYS A 43 -8.15 -12.92 5.04
CA LYS A 43 -7.85 -11.51 4.76
C LYS A 43 -6.57 -11.02 5.45
N VAL A 44 -6.30 -11.37 6.71
CA VAL A 44 -5.11 -10.89 7.42
C VAL A 44 -3.82 -11.21 6.63
N PRO A 45 -3.58 -12.46 6.16
CA PRO A 45 -2.40 -12.76 5.37
C PRO A 45 -2.34 -11.99 4.05
N THR A 46 -3.47 -11.74 3.39
CA THR A 46 -3.49 -10.96 2.14
C THR A 46 -3.15 -9.50 2.36
N THR A 47 -3.64 -8.91 3.45
CA THR A 47 -3.35 -7.54 3.84
C THR A 47 -1.90 -7.37 4.26
N THR A 48 -1.33 -8.36 4.98
CA THR A 48 0.12 -8.39 5.27
C THR A 48 0.95 -8.43 3.98
N LYS A 49 0.61 -9.30 3.03
CA LYS A 49 1.28 -9.36 1.72
C LYS A 49 1.16 -8.03 0.94
N GLN A 50 0.04 -7.34 1.07
CA GLN A 50 -0.14 -6.02 0.46
C GLN A 50 0.81 -4.99 1.07
N LEU A 51 0.93 -4.93 2.40
CA LEU A 51 1.89 -4.07 3.09
C LEU A 51 3.35 -4.41 2.75
N GLU A 52 3.68 -5.69 2.62
CA GLU A 52 5.01 -6.14 2.16
C GLU A 52 5.32 -5.62 0.75
N ARG A 53 4.37 -5.72 -0.19
CA ARG A 53 4.54 -5.19 -1.56
C ARG A 53 4.75 -3.69 -1.56
N VAL A 54 3.98 -2.95 -0.77
CA VAL A 54 4.13 -1.48 -0.65
C VAL A 54 5.50 -1.12 -0.12
N THR A 55 5.98 -1.87 0.89
CA THR A 55 7.34 -1.69 1.43
C THR A 55 8.40 -1.94 0.36
N GLN A 56 8.25 -3.01 -0.42
CA GLN A 56 9.16 -3.35 -1.52
C GLN A 56 9.16 -2.30 -2.63
N GLN A 57 7.98 -1.82 -3.05
CA GLN A 57 7.86 -0.77 -4.06
C GLN A 57 8.49 0.54 -3.58
N THR A 58 8.29 0.87 -2.30
CA THR A 58 8.91 2.04 -1.67
C THR A 58 10.43 1.93 -1.68
N GLU A 59 10.97 0.77 -1.29
CA GLU A 59 12.42 0.50 -1.33
C GLU A 59 12.99 0.66 -2.75
N GLN A 60 12.34 0.05 -3.74
CA GLN A 60 12.75 0.14 -5.14
C GLN A 60 12.74 1.59 -5.65
N ALA A 61 11.70 2.34 -5.34
CA ALA A 61 11.60 3.74 -5.74
C ALA A 61 12.69 4.60 -5.07
N THR A 62 12.97 4.38 -3.78
CA THR A 62 14.06 5.07 -3.09
C THR A 62 15.43 4.69 -3.63
N GLN A 63 15.66 3.42 -3.99
CA GLN A 63 16.92 3.00 -4.60
C GLN A 63 17.13 3.69 -5.96
N LYS A 64 16.09 3.72 -6.80
CA LYS A 64 16.14 4.42 -8.09
C LYS A 64 16.45 5.91 -7.92
N MET A 65 15.87 6.56 -6.91
CA MET A 65 16.19 7.97 -6.61
C MET A 65 17.65 8.15 -6.19
N LEU A 66 18.18 7.26 -5.35
CA LEU A 66 19.57 7.31 -4.92
C LEU A 66 20.52 7.18 -6.12
N ASP A 67 20.25 6.24 -7.03
CA ASP A 67 21.06 6.03 -8.23
C ASP A 67 21.06 7.28 -9.15
N ILE A 68 19.90 7.94 -9.28
CA ILE A 68 19.79 9.18 -10.07
C ILE A 68 20.52 10.34 -9.38
N VAL A 69 20.37 10.48 -8.06
CA VAL A 69 21.07 11.51 -7.27
C VAL A 69 22.58 11.32 -7.34
N GLU A 70 23.07 10.08 -7.31
CA GLU A 70 24.49 9.77 -7.49
C GLU A 70 24.97 10.21 -8.88
N SER A 71 24.19 9.90 -9.92
CA SER A 71 24.49 10.33 -11.30
C SER A 71 24.54 11.86 -11.44
N ILE A 72 23.59 12.57 -10.83
CA ILE A 72 23.59 14.04 -10.75
C ILE A 72 24.85 14.54 -10.04
N THR A 73 25.19 13.96 -8.89
CA THR A 73 26.35 14.37 -8.08
C THR A 73 27.66 14.19 -8.85
N ASN A 74 27.80 13.09 -9.59
CA ASN A 74 28.98 12.83 -10.42
C ASN A 74 29.09 13.86 -11.56
N ARG A 75 27.99 14.15 -12.27
CA ARG A 75 27.96 15.18 -13.32
C ARG A 75 28.23 16.58 -12.77
N GLU A 76 27.71 16.92 -11.60
CA GLU A 76 28.04 18.18 -10.90
C GLU A 76 29.54 18.29 -10.60
N SER A 77 30.18 17.20 -10.15
CA SER A 77 31.64 17.18 -9.96
C SER A 77 32.40 17.49 -11.26
N ASP A 78 31.95 16.92 -12.37
CA ASP A 78 32.56 17.13 -13.68
C ASP A 78 32.31 18.55 -14.22
N ILE A 79 31.11 19.12 -14.00
CA ILE A 79 30.82 20.53 -14.28
C ILE A 79 31.79 21.43 -13.47
N ILE A 80 31.96 21.19 -12.16
CA ILE A 80 32.87 21.98 -11.33
C ILE A 80 34.32 21.93 -11.86
N LYS A 81 34.79 20.75 -12.26
CA LYS A 81 36.13 20.59 -12.88
C LYS A 81 36.23 21.37 -14.20
N ALA A 82 35.23 21.25 -15.08
CA ALA A 82 35.21 21.92 -16.37
C ALA A 82 35.20 23.45 -16.21
N VAL A 83 34.40 23.98 -15.28
CA VAL A 83 34.40 25.41 -14.94
C VAL A 83 35.75 25.86 -14.38
N GLY A 84 36.40 25.04 -13.54
CA GLY A 84 37.75 25.30 -13.04
C GLY A 84 38.81 25.37 -14.16
N GLN A 85 38.73 24.46 -15.14
CA GLN A 85 39.60 24.46 -16.32
C GLN A 85 39.35 25.68 -17.21
N LEU A 86 38.09 26.08 -17.41
CA LEU A 86 37.74 27.31 -18.13
C LEU A 86 38.35 28.54 -17.46
N LYS A 87 38.21 28.66 -16.14
CA LYS A 87 38.78 29.78 -15.38
C LYS A 87 40.31 29.88 -15.56
N LYS A 88 41.01 28.75 -15.47
CA LYS A 88 42.47 28.70 -15.68
C LYS A 88 42.86 29.10 -17.11
N THR A 89 42.19 28.56 -18.11
CA THR A 89 42.44 28.83 -19.54
C THR A 89 42.27 30.32 -19.87
N ILE A 90 41.24 30.96 -19.31
CA ILE A 90 40.98 32.39 -19.47
C ILE A 90 42.07 33.23 -18.78
N GLN A 91 42.49 32.85 -17.57
CA GLN A 91 43.52 33.57 -16.80
C GLN A 91 44.92 33.51 -17.42
N GLU A 92 45.24 32.43 -18.13
CA GLU A 92 46.52 32.25 -18.82
C GLU A 92 46.57 32.98 -20.18
N GLY A 93 45.56 33.82 -20.50
CA GLY A 93 45.48 34.59 -21.75
C GLY A 93 45.12 33.74 -22.98
N GLY A 94 44.79 32.47 -22.78
CA GLY A 94 44.56 31.46 -23.80
C GLY A 94 43.14 31.47 -24.37
N VAL A 95 42.65 32.61 -24.88
CA VAL A 95 41.38 32.65 -25.65
C VAL A 95 41.64 32.43 -27.15
N ALA A 96 42.89 32.40 -27.59
CA ALA A 96 43.25 32.26 -29.01
C ALA A 96 42.97 30.85 -29.60
N ASN A 97 42.71 29.84 -28.76
CA ASN A 97 42.29 28.48 -29.18
C ASN A 97 40.86 28.19 -28.68
N ASN A 98 39.87 28.65 -29.44
CA ASN A 98 38.44 28.51 -29.11
C ASN A 98 37.94 27.06 -28.98
N SER A 99 38.56 26.08 -29.66
CA SER A 99 38.01 24.71 -29.73
C SER A 99 37.97 23.98 -28.38
N GLY A 100 38.95 24.22 -27.49
CA GLY A 100 38.99 23.61 -26.16
C GLY A 100 37.96 24.24 -25.21
N ILE A 101 37.75 25.55 -25.33
CA ILE A 101 36.77 26.31 -24.55
C ILE A 101 35.35 25.94 -25.00
N GLU A 102 35.10 25.89 -26.31
CA GLU A 102 33.82 25.47 -26.89
C GLU A 102 33.42 24.06 -26.43
N LYS A 103 34.38 23.12 -26.42
CA LYS A 103 34.14 21.77 -25.91
C LYS A 103 33.74 21.79 -24.43
N LEU A 104 34.48 22.50 -23.57
CA LEU A 104 34.17 22.59 -22.14
C LEU A 104 32.79 23.21 -21.89
N PHE A 105 32.41 24.24 -22.65
CA PHE A 105 31.05 24.79 -22.58
C PHE A 105 29.99 23.78 -23.02
N SER A 106 30.23 23.07 -24.12
CA SER A 106 29.31 22.02 -24.60
C SER A 106 29.15 20.91 -23.58
N ASP A 107 30.23 20.46 -22.93
CA ASP A 107 30.21 19.40 -21.92
C ASP A 107 29.45 19.86 -20.66
N ILE A 108 29.66 21.12 -20.22
CA ILE A 108 28.90 21.71 -19.11
C ILE A 108 27.41 21.77 -19.43
N GLN A 109 27.05 22.26 -20.62
CA GLN A 109 25.65 22.39 -21.03
C GLN A 109 24.97 21.03 -21.10
N ALA A 110 25.62 20.03 -21.73
CA ALA A 110 25.08 18.67 -21.81
C ALA A 110 24.87 18.04 -20.43
N ASN A 111 25.82 18.22 -19.50
CA ASN A 111 25.69 17.71 -18.13
C ASN A 111 24.58 18.43 -17.35
N ALA A 112 24.44 19.75 -17.53
CA ALA A 112 23.38 20.53 -16.89
C ALA A 112 21.99 20.14 -17.40
N ASP A 113 21.85 19.95 -18.72
CA ASP A 113 20.60 19.47 -19.34
C ASP A 113 20.25 18.05 -18.85
N ALA A 114 21.24 17.17 -18.73
CA ALA A 114 21.05 15.83 -18.17
C ALA A 114 20.63 15.88 -16.68
N ASN A 115 21.22 16.76 -15.87
CA ASN A 115 20.83 16.95 -14.47
C ASN A 115 19.40 17.48 -14.34
N LEU A 116 18.98 18.37 -15.23
CA LEU A 116 17.61 18.88 -15.26
C LEU A 116 16.60 17.77 -15.57
N ASN A 117 16.89 16.96 -16.59
CA ASN A 117 16.05 15.80 -16.96
C ASN A 117 15.96 14.79 -15.81
N ASP A 118 17.09 14.45 -15.19
CA ASP A 118 17.13 13.49 -14.09
C ASP A 118 16.39 14.02 -12.84
N THR A 119 16.40 15.33 -12.62
CA THR A 119 15.58 15.97 -11.59
C THR A 119 14.08 15.81 -11.88
N MET A 120 13.66 15.90 -13.16
CA MET A 120 12.27 15.62 -13.56
C MET A 120 11.89 14.16 -13.30
N VAL A 121 12.79 13.21 -13.56
CA VAL A 121 12.57 11.79 -13.27
C VAL A 121 12.44 11.54 -11.77
N ILE A 122 13.24 12.22 -10.92
CA ILE A 122 13.07 12.15 -9.46
C ILE A 122 11.70 12.69 -9.06
N MET A 123 11.27 13.84 -9.60
CA MET A 123 9.96 14.42 -9.32
C MET A 123 8.81 13.48 -9.69
N GLU A 124 8.92 12.79 -10.83
CA GLU A 124 7.95 11.77 -11.24
C GLU A 124 7.99 10.57 -10.28
N ALA A 125 9.18 10.07 -9.95
CA ALA A 125 9.33 8.94 -9.05
C ALA A 125 8.73 9.22 -7.66
N LEU A 126 8.74 10.47 -7.16
CA LEU A 126 8.14 10.84 -5.86
C LEU A 126 6.63 10.56 -5.78
N GLN A 127 5.95 10.32 -6.90
CA GLN A 127 4.55 9.89 -6.91
C GLN A 127 4.30 8.57 -6.16
N PHE A 128 5.33 7.74 -5.95
CA PHE A 128 5.19 6.54 -5.12
C PHE A 128 4.65 6.86 -3.71
N GLN A 129 4.90 8.06 -3.18
CA GLN A 129 4.46 8.47 -1.84
C GLN A 129 2.93 8.48 -1.69
N ASP A 130 2.23 8.97 -2.71
CA ASP A 130 0.76 9.00 -2.73
C ASP A 130 0.19 7.59 -2.84
N ILE A 131 0.72 6.78 -3.77
CA ILE A 131 0.31 5.38 -3.94
C ILE A 131 0.57 4.55 -2.68
N THR A 132 1.76 4.67 -2.09
CA THR A 132 2.12 3.99 -0.83
C THR A 132 1.15 4.38 0.28
N SER A 133 0.79 5.66 0.39
CA SER A 133 -0.16 6.13 1.41
C SER A 133 -1.54 5.51 1.21
N GLN A 134 -2.07 5.52 -0.01
CA GLN A 134 -3.38 4.93 -0.34
C GLN A 134 -3.41 3.42 -0.07
N GLN A 135 -2.34 2.70 -0.45
CA GLN A 135 -2.23 1.26 -0.25
C GLN A 135 -2.12 0.88 1.24
N ILE A 136 -1.40 1.67 2.04
CA ILE A 136 -1.35 1.50 3.50
C ILE A 136 -2.73 1.80 4.11
N GLU A 137 -3.39 2.88 3.71
CA GLU A 137 -4.73 3.21 4.21
C GLU A 137 -5.74 2.10 3.92
N HIS A 138 -5.69 1.53 2.72
CA HIS A 138 -6.51 0.37 2.36
C HIS A 138 -6.24 -0.83 3.26
N ALA A 139 -4.97 -1.21 3.41
CA ALA A 139 -4.59 -2.32 4.27
C ALA A 139 -5.06 -2.10 5.72
N VAL A 140 -4.89 -0.89 6.25
CA VAL A 140 -5.39 -0.52 7.59
C VAL A 140 -6.91 -0.69 7.66
N SER A 141 -7.67 -0.20 6.68
CA SER A 141 -9.13 -0.33 6.68
C SER A 141 -9.60 -1.79 6.67
N GLN A 142 -8.89 -2.67 5.95
CA GLN A 142 -9.19 -4.09 5.94
C GLN A 142 -8.94 -4.73 7.32
N LEU A 143 -7.85 -4.35 7.99
CA LEU A 143 -7.55 -4.81 9.34
C LEU A 143 -8.56 -4.29 10.37
N GLU A 144 -9.03 -3.04 10.25
CA GLU A 144 -10.08 -2.47 11.10
C GLU A 144 -11.43 -3.20 10.93
N ASP A 145 -11.78 -3.58 9.70
CA ASP A 145 -12.98 -4.38 9.43
C ASP A 145 -12.88 -5.78 10.08
N ILE A 146 -11.71 -6.41 10.03
CA ILE A 146 -11.46 -7.71 10.68
C ILE A 146 -11.52 -7.56 12.20
N ASP A 147 -10.87 -6.54 12.76
CA ASP A 147 -10.89 -6.24 14.20
C ASP A 147 -12.32 -6.03 14.70
N THR A 148 -13.15 -5.28 13.96
CA THR A 148 -14.56 -5.07 14.30
C THR A 148 -15.33 -6.39 14.35
N LYS A 149 -15.12 -7.28 13.38
CA LYS A 149 -15.77 -8.60 13.34
C LYS A 149 -15.32 -9.53 14.46
N LEU A 150 -14.03 -9.52 14.78
CA LEU A 150 -13.47 -10.30 15.90
C LEU A 150 -13.94 -9.77 17.26
N LYS A 151 -14.07 -8.44 17.41
CA LYS A 151 -14.68 -7.81 18.59
C LYS A 151 -16.14 -8.21 18.77
N ALA A 152 -16.93 -8.19 17.69
CA ALA A 152 -18.31 -8.67 17.72
C ALA A 152 -18.39 -10.13 18.18
N LEU A 153 -17.49 -10.99 17.68
CA LEU A 153 -17.38 -12.39 18.09
C LEU A 153 -17.04 -12.54 19.58
N LEU A 154 -16.13 -11.74 20.13
CA LEU A 154 -15.79 -11.76 21.56
C LEU A 154 -16.97 -11.40 22.46
N VAL A 155 -17.85 -10.52 22.00
CA VAL A 155 -19.11 -10.17 22.70
C VAL A 155 -20.11 -11.32 22.59
N THR A 156 -20.34 -11.85 21.38
CA THR A 156 -21.27 -12.97 21.12
C THR A 156 -20.91 -14.24 21.90
N THR A 157 -19.62 -14.50 22.09
CA THR A 157 -19.12 -15.67 22.84
C THR A 157 -19.12 -15.47 24.36
N GLY A 158 -19.45 -14.26 24.84
CA GLY A 158 -19.43 -13.93 26.26
C GLY A 158 -18.02 -13.81 26.86
N ALA A 159 -16.98 -13.85 26.03
CA ALA A 159 -15.58 -13.73 26.45
C ALA A 159 -15.24 -12.32 26.96
N LYS A 160 -15.99 -11.29 26.53
CA LYS A 160 -15.97 -9.93 27.10
C LYS A 160 -17.39 -9.38 27.22
N LYS A 161 -17.76 -8.93 28.43
CA LYS A 161 -19.06 -8.30 28.72
C LYS A 161 -19.16 -6.84 28.29
N ASP A 162 -18.03 -6.19 28.04
CA ASP A 162 -17.95 -4.76 27.79
C ASP A 162 -16.86 -4.51 26.74
N VAL A 163 -17.19 -4.74 25.48
CA VAL A 163 -16.42 -4.19 24.37
C VAL A 163 -17.19 -2.96 23.94
N SER A 164 -16.67 -1.78 24.28
CA SER A 164 -17.17 -0.54 23.69
C SER A 164 -17.03 -0.69 22.18
N LEU A 165 -18.15 -0.92 21.50
CA LEU A 165 -18.29 -0.83 20.05
C LEU A 165 -18.28 0.66 19.67
N ALA A 166 -17.33 1.42 20.20
CA ALA A 166 -17.06 2.76 19.70
C ALA A 166 -16.73 2.57 18.23
N ASP A 167 -17.62 3.08 17.37
CA ASP A 167 -17.42 3.05 15.93
C ASP A 167 -16.00 3.54 15.66
N PRO A 168 -15.14 2.75 14.98
CA PRO A 168 -13.93 3.33 14.45
C PRO A 168 -14.42 4.48 13.58
N VAL A 169 -13.98 5.70 13.92
CA VAL A 169 -14.33 6.90 13.17
C VAL A 169 -13.88 6.63 11.74
N ARG A 170 -14.81 6.19 10.88
CA ARG A 170 -14.63 6.08 9.45
C ARG A 170 -14.48 7.51 8.97
N LYS A 171 -13.27 8.04 9.09
CA LYS A 171 -12.88 9.25 8.37
C LYS A 171 -13.19 8.94 6.91
N SER A 172 -14.18 9.62 6.35
CA SER A 172 -14.46 9.60 4.92
C SER A 172 -13.17 10.02 4.22
N ARG A 173 -12.38 9.05 3.76
CA ARG A 173 -11.13 9.27 3.04
C ARG A 173 -11.33 8.76 1.62
N ALA A 174 -10.89 9.57 0.66
CA ALA A 174 -10.97 9.27 -0.76
C ALA A 174 -10.12 8.02 -1.03
N PHE A 175 -10.78 6.90 -1.36
CA PHE A 175 -10.16 5.60 -1.50
C PHE A 175 -10.34 5.10 -2.94
N ASP A 176 -9.23 4.74 -3.60
CA ASP A 176 -9.23 3.98 -4.86
C ASP A 176 -8.60 2.58 -4.62
N PRO A 177 -9.39 1.49 -4.71
CA PRO A 177 -8.93 0.11 -4.52
C PRO A 177 -7.92 -0.41 -5.56
N ASN A 178 -7.75 0.29 -6.69
CA ASN A 178 -6.93 -0.18 -7.82
C ASN A 178 -5.66 0.66 -8.05
N ALA A 179 -5.28 1.54 -7.12
CA ALA A 179 -4.12 2.42 -7.24
C ALA A 179 -2.79 1.63 -7.28
N ASN A 180 -2.34 1.19 -8.45
CA ASN A 180 -1.05 0.54 -8.64
C ASN A 180 -0.05 1.51 -9.27
N TYR A 181 1.16 1.57 -8.71
CA TYR A 181 2.29 2.25 -9.35
C TYR A 181 2.81 1.37 -10.50
N ALA A 182 2.39 1.67 -11.73
CA ALA A 182 2.95 1.06 -12.93
C ALA A 182 4.19 1.85 -13.35
N VAL A 183 5.36 1.23 -13.22
CA VAL A 183 6.66 1.77 -13.66
C VAL A 183 6.69 1.98 -15.19
N ASP A 184 5.76 1.38 -15.92
CA ASP A 184 5.59 1.48 -17.36
C ASP A 184 4.22 2.13 -17.67
N HIS A 185 4.20 3.46 -17.75
CA HIS A 185 3.00 4.22 -18.13
C HIS A 185 2.57 3.97 -19.59
N THR A 186 3.43 3.37 -20.42
CA THR A 186 3.16 3.16 -21.85
C THR A 186 2.15 2.04 -22.13
N THR A 187 2.14 0.98 -21.33
CA THR A 187 1.26 -0.18 -21.55
C THR A 187 -0.20 0.12 -21.17
N HIS A 188 -0.42 0.74 -20.02
CA HIS A 188 -1.79 1.04 -19.56
C HIS A 188 -2.45 2.21 -20.31
N GLN A 189 -1.66 3.16 -20.83
CA GLN A 189 -2.18 4.21 -21.71
C GLN A 189 -2.70 3.63 -23.03
N GLN A 190 -1.99 2.65 -23.60
CA GLN A 190 -2.41 1.95 -24.83
C GLN A 190 -3.71 1.17 -24.62
N ASP A 191 -3.86 0.46 -23.49
CA ASP A 191 -5.08 -0.28 -23.17
C ASP A 191 -6.30 0.66 -22.98
N VAL A 192 -6.09 1.81 -22.35
CA VAL A 192 -7.13 2.84 -22.14
C VAL A 192 -7.52 3.50 -23.46
N ASP A 193 -6.53 3.86 -24.29
CA ASP A 193 -6.76 4.45 -25.61
C ASP A 193 -7.47 3.45 -26.54
N GLU A 194 -7.14 2.16 -26.46
CA GLU A 194 -7.80 1.11 -27.23
C GLU A 194 -9.26 0.91 -26.79
N LEU A 195 -9.54 0.92 -25.49
CA LEU A 195 -10.90 0.90 -24.93
C LEU A 195 -11.73 2.12 -25.36
N ILE A 196 -11.16 3.32 -25.29
CA ILE A 196 -11.84 4.56 -25.72
C ILE A 196 -12.07 4.55 -27.23
N SER A 197 -11.14 4.02 -28.02
CA SER A 197 -11.28 3.89 -29.47
C SER A 197 -12.40 2.91 -29.87
N ASN A 198 -12.58 1.83 -29.10
CA ASN A 198 -13.61 0.82 -29.34
C ASN A 198 -15.01 1.30 -28.95
N ILE A 199 -15.13 2.23 -27.98
CA ILE A 199 -16.40 2.85 -27.60
C ILE A 199 -16.81 3.97 -28.58
N ARG A 200 -15.87 4.54 -29.34
CA ARG A 200 -16.11 5.67 -30.26
C ARG A 200 -16.46 5.25 -31.70
N LYS A 201 -16.52 3.96 -32.03
CA LYS A 201 -16.99 3.53 -33.36
C LYS A 201 -18.53 3.60 -33.42
N PRO A 202 -19.14 4.43 -34.29
CA PRO A 202 -20.55 4.32 -34.62
C PRO A 202 -20.86 3.01 -35.37
#